data_AF-A0A8H8QK95-F1
#
_entry.id   AF-A0A8H8QK95-F1
#
_cell.length_a   1.000
_cell.length_b   1.000
_cell.length_c   1.000
_cell.angle_alpha   90.00
_cell.angle_beta   90.00
_cell.angle_gamma   90.00
#
_symmetry.space_group_name_H-M   'P 1'
#
loop_
_entity.id
_entity.type
_entity.pdbx_description
1 polymer ?
#
loop_
_entity_poly.entity_id
_entity_poly.type
_entity_poly.pdbx_seq_one_letter_code
_entity_poly.pdbx_strand_id
1 'polypeptide(L)'
;MASDLHQEDNELPPAGNPAEASNKDVPPAIAKFVERFYQVSDTPDVHEQYADDFFINDEDRLSFQIGPMQPTNKRDGIVAWRQKGWEGVTRRKHVVNGVFISPKWENEIMLDGKVEMDKNGSTLKFNWAGRMVFDQESLDEGSPKIETYKVWLVYMAIYTLSFSYHIDTSATMSLIALEEAFNIPSLAEQSAYQARLFVADGSGQAHADRLVDIHGERLAKMDKHGVAHTILSLTAPGIQDFDEPKAAESAAKEVNDWVYQQVQKNSKRFSAFASLSMHNPKDASEELRRCVKELGFVGALVNDNQRLPNDEAAWYDQPEWDEFWKTVTELDVPFYLHPIAPKGEIHRRIYKDRAALIGPVLSFANNVSAHLLGMIVNGVFDRHPKLKIIVGHLGEHIPFDLWRINHWLEDVHKPRGAVSMRKTIRDYFNENIWVTTSGHFSTLTLKYVQDEIGIDRILFSIDYPYEKFEDACDWFKTLDGKFSAEDLAKISHENSQKLFPHLRS
;
A
#
# COMPACT_ATOMS: atom_id res chain seq x y z
N MET A 1 -53.18 -9.61 20.51
CA MET A 1 -53.37 -9.47 19.05
C MET A 1 -52.11 -8.86 18.47
N ALA A 2 -51.70 -9.37 17.30
CA ALA A 2 -50.53 -9.00 16.50
C ALA A 2 -49.16 -9.46 17.04
N SER A 3 -48.92 -10.76 16.84
CA SER A 3 -47.61 -11.35 16.56
C SER A 3 -47.25 -11.18 15.08
N ASP A 4 -45.94 -11.21 14.82
CA ASP A 4 -45.24 -11.57 13.59
C ASP A 4 -45.51 -10.80 12.29
N LEU A 5 -44.44 -10.28 11.67
CA LEU A 5 -44.05 -10.60 10.28
C LEU A 5 -42.72 -9.91 9.89
N HIS A 6 -41.84 -10.72 9.28
CA HIS A 6 -40.63 -10.41 8.50
C HIS A 6 -39.32 -10.11 9.24
N GLN A 7 -38.82 -11.15 9.91
CA GLN A 7 -37.42 -11.54 9.87
C GLN A 7 -37.31 -12.64 8.80
N GLU A 8 -36.84 -12.32 7.60
CA GLU A 8 -36.51 -13.31 6.54
C GLU A 8 -35.08 -13.05 6.05
N ASP A 9 -34.19 -13.96 6.46
CA ASP A 9 -33.04 -14.53 5.74
C ASP A 9 -32.17 -13.62 4.86
N ASN A 10 -31.16 -13.00 5.49
CA ASN A 10 -29.94 -12.51 4.86
C ASN A 10 -28.79 -13.53 4.98
N GLU A 11 -29.09 -14.82 4.86
CA GLU A 11 -28.04 -15.81 4.59
C GLU A 11 -27.72 -15.77 3.09
N LEU A 12 -26.57 -15.19 2.75
CA LEU A 12 -25.97 -15.42 1.44
C LEU A 12 -25.76 -16.94 1.31
N PRO A 13 -26.24 -17.59 0.22
CA PRO A 13 -25.97 -19.00 0.02
C PRO A 13 -24.45 -19.21 0.05
N PRO A 14 -23.97 -20.35 0.58
CA PRO A 14 -22.55 -20.67 0.58
C PRO A 14 -22.02 -20.48 -0.84
N ALA A 15 -20.93 -19.75 -0.99
CA ALA A 15 -20.31 -19.51 -2.29
C ALA A 15 -19.89 -20.86 -2.88
N GLY A 16 -20.76 -21.44 -3.71
CA GLY A 16 -20.42 -22.57 -4.54
C GLY A 16 -19.20 -22.21 -5.38
N ASN A 17 -18.34 -23.18 -5.66
CA ASN A 17 -17.18 -22.98 -6.50
C ASN A 17 -17.63 -22.36 -7.85
N PRO A 18 -17.29 -21.09 -8.17
CA PRO A 18 -17.79 -20.44 -9.38
C PRO A 18 -17.42 -21.21 -10.65
N ALA A 19 -16.29 -21.93 -10.63
CA ALA A 19 -15.88 -22.78 -11.74
C ALA A 19 -16.85 -23.95 -12.00
N GLU A 20 -17.50 -24.48 -10.97
CA GLU A 20 -18.46 -25.59 -11.07
C GLU A 20 -19.85 -25.15 -11.58
N ALA A 21 -20.19 -23.87 -11.43
CA ALA A 21 -21.44 -23.26 -11.92
C ALA A 21 -21.30 -22.63 -13.32
N SER A 22 -20.07 -22.45 -13.82
CA SER A 22 -19.83 -21.89 -15.15
C SER A 22 -20.62 -22.65 -16.22
N ASN A 23 -21.33 -21.91 -17.07
CA ASN A 23 -22.04 -22.43 -18.25
C ASN A 23 -23.20 -23.42 -18.02
N LYS A 24 -23.50 -23.86 -16.78
CA LYS A 24 -24.52 -24.91 -16.52
C LYS A 24 -25.96 -24.44 -16.68
N ASP A 25 -26.23 -23.15 -16.46
CA ASP A 25 -27.59 -22.58 -16.46
C ASP A 25 -27.74 -21.39 -17.43
N VAL A 26 -26.85 -21.30 -18.43
CA VAL A 26 -26.88 -20.20 -19.40
C VAL A 26 -27.98 -20.45 -20.44
N PRO A 27 -28.96 -19.54 -20.59
CA PRO A 27 -30.00 -19.69 -21.60
C PRO A 27 -29.41 -19.86 -23.01
N PRO A 28 -29.93 -20.78 -23.85
CA PRO A 28 -29.39 -21.04 -25.19
C PRO A 28 -29.29 -19.79 -26.08
N ALA A 29 -30.21 -18.83 -25.92
CA ALA A 29 -30.18 -17.56 -26.63
C ALA A 29 -28.97 -16.71 -26.24
N ILE A 30 -28.64 -16.65 -24.94
CA ILE A 30 -27.48 -15.92 -24.42
C ILE A 30 -26.18 -16.61 -24.84
N ALA A 31 -26.10 -17.94 -24.76
CA ALA A 31 -24.93 -18.69 -25.20
C ALA A 31 -24.62 -18.43 -26.70
N LYS A 32 -25.66 -18.51 -27.54
CA LYS A 32 -25.56 -18.24 -28.99
C LYS A 32 -25.22 -16.79 -29.28
N PHE A 33 -25.75 -15.86 -28.48
CA PHE A 33 -25.40 -14.44 -28.56
C PHE A 33 -23.91 -14.22 -28.26
N VAL A 34 -23.40 -14.74 -27.15
CA VAL A 34 -21.99 -14.55 -26.72
C VAL A 34 -21.02 -15.13 -27.75
N GLU A 35 -21.33 -16.32 -28.28
CA GLU A 35 -20.53 -16.92 -29.35
C GLU A 35 -20.47 -16.02 -30.59
N ARG A 36 -21.64 -15.57 -31.08
CA ARG A 36 -21.74 -14.68 -32.24
C ARG A 36 -21.06 -13.33 -31.98
N PHE A 37 -21.21 -12.78 -30.79
CA PHE A 37 -20.63 -11.52 -30.37
C PHE A 37 -19.11 -11.53 -30.49
N TYR A 38 -18.44 -12.55 -29.94
CA TYR A 38 -16.98 -12.63 -30.00
C TYR A 38 -16.46 -13.06 -31.38
N GLN A 39 -17.22 -13.85 -32.15
CA GLN A 39 -16.91 -14.11 -33.56
C GLN A 39 -16.88 -12.82 -34.39
N VAL A 40 -17.91 -11.98 -34.27
CA VAL A 40 -17.94 -10.68 -34.96
C VAL A 40 -16.92 -9.73 -34.37
N SER A 41 -16.70 -9.74 -33.04
CA SER A 41 -15.63 -8.97 -32.40
C SER A 41 -14.28 -9.31 -33.05
N ASP A 42 -13.95 -10.59 -33.23
CA ASP A 42 -12.67 -11.05 -33.78
C ASP A 42 -12.52 -10.94 -35.30
N THR A 43 -13.54 -10.44 -36.00
CA THR A 43 -13.49 -10.22 -37.43
C THR A 43 -13.06 -8.77 -37.72
N PRO A 44 -11.97 -8.53 -38.49
CA PRO A 44 -11.60 -7.18 -38.88
C PRO A 44 -12.69 -6.52 -39.74
N ASP A 45 -12.69 -5.19 -39.83
CA ASP A 45 -13.49 -4.36 -40.75
C ASP A 45 -15.03 -4.38 -40.59
N VAL A 46 -15.62 -5.26 -39.78
CA VAL A 46 -17.08 -5.31 -39.50
C VAL A 46 -17.51 -4.37 -38.35
N HIS A 47 -17.04 -3.12 -38.36
CA HIS A 47 -17.21 -2.19 -37.24
C HIS A 47 -18.65 -1.72 -37.03
N GLU A 48 -19.30 -1.31 -38.11
CA GLU A 48 -20.69 -0.87 -38.10
C GLU A 48 -21.60 -2.01 -37.66
N GLN A 49 -21.40 -3.20 -38.25
CA GLN A 49 -22.15 -4.41 -37.90
C GLN A 49 -22.02 -4.74 -36.41
N TYR A 50 -20.82 -4.62 -35.82
CA TYR A 50 -20.65 -4.88 -34.39
C TYR A 50 -21.46 -3.93 -33.51
N ALA A 51 -21.54 -2.65 -33.86
CA ALA A 51 -22.37 -1.70 -33.13
C ALA A 51 -23.86 -2.02 -33.34
N ASP A 52 -24.28 -2.21 -34.59
CA ASP A 52 -25.69 -2.40 -34.97
C ASP A 52 -26.28 -3.72 -34.48
N ASP A 53 -25.51 -4.81 -34.56
CA ASP A 53 -26.01 -6.15 -34.28
C ASP A 53 -26.12 -6.44 -32.77
N PHE A 54 -25.33 -5.76 -31.93
CA PHE A 54 -25.18 -6.15 -30.53
C PHE A 54 -25.56 -5.10 -29.50
N PHE A 55 -25.69 -3.82 -29.87
CA PHE A 55 -25.99 -2.75 -28.90
C PHE A 55 -27.34 -2.11 -29.20
N ILE A 56 -27.99 -1.59 -28.17
CA ILE A 56 -29.16 -0.73 -28.35
C ILE A 56 -28.76 0.61 -28.96
N ASN A 57 -29.69 1.27 -29.65
CA ASN A 57 -29.50 2.61 -30.20
C ASN A 57 -30.27 3.65 -29.38
N ASP A 58 -29.97 3.72 -28.10
CA ASP A 58 -30.58 4.64 -27.12
C ASP A 58 -29.46 5.28 -26.29
N GLU A 59 -29.19 6.58 -26.51
CA GLU A 59 -28.07 7.28 -25.88
C GLU A 59 -28.25 7.49 -24.36
N ASP A 60 -29.47 7.39 -23.83
CA ASP A 60 -29.75 7.59 -22.40
C ASP A 60 -29.50 6.31 -21.59
N ARG A 61 -29.55 5.15 -22.27
CA ARG A 61 -29.40 3.82 -21.66
C ARG A 61 -28.08 3.13 -22.00
N LEU A 62 -27.55 3.36 -23.21
CA LEU A 62 -26.35 2.70 -23.68
C LEU A 62 -25.13 3.09 -22.84
N SER A 63 -24.35 2.11 -22.39
CA SER A 63 -23.09 2.33 -21.69
C SER A 63 -22.04 1.32 -22.14
N PHE A 64 -21.03 1.79 -22.88
CA PHE A 64 -19.92 0.97 -23.36
C PHE A 64 -18.59 1.46 -22.77
N GLN A 65 -17.86 0.58 -22.09
CA GLN A 65 -16.57 0.89 -21.48
C GLN A 65 -15.61 -0.30 -21.51
N ILE A 66 -14.38 -0.09 -22.00
CA ILE A 66 -13.32 -1.11 -21.99
C ILE A 66 -12.12 -0.60 -21.19
N GLY A 67 -11.75 -1.32 -20.13
CA GLY A 67 -10.63 -0.98 -19.26
C GLY A 67 -10.76 0.44 -18.67
N PRO A 68 -9.65 1.20 -18.59
CA PRO A 68 -9.65 2.56 -18.05
C PRO A 68 -10.13 3.63 -19.04
N MET A 69 -10.62 3.25 -20.23
CA MET A 69 -11.05 4.20 -21.24
C MET A 69 -12.33 4.94 -20.82
N GLN A 70 -12.49 6.17 -21.31
CA GLN A 70 -13.73 6.93 -21.12
C GLN A 70 -14.91 6.17 -21.74
N PRO A 71 -16.04 6.06 -21.03
CA PRO A 71 -17.21 5.38 -21.55
C PRO A 71 -17.81 6.16 -22.73
N THR A 72 -18.52 5.45 -23.60
CA THR A 72 -19.38 6.05 -24.64
C THR A 72 -20.78 5.51 -24.51
N ASN A 73 -21.75 6.38 -24.72
CA ASN A 73 -23.18 6.07 -24.82
C ASN A 73 -23.70 6.20 -26.26
N LYS A 74 -22.81 6.36 -27.24
CA LYS A 74 -23.17 6.56 -28.65
C LYS A 74 -22.68 5.41 -29.51
N ARG A 75 -23.52 5.00 -30.47
CA ARG A 75 -23.17 4.06 -31.55
C ARG A 75 -21.85 4.41 -32.23
N ASP A 76 -21.70 5.66 -32.68
CA ASP A 76 -20.49 6.10 -33.37
C ASP A 76 -19.24 6.06 -32.48
N GLY A 77 -19.41 6.20 -31.16
CA GLY A 77 -18.33 6.02 -30.21
C GLY A 77 -17.87 4.55 -30.10
N ILE A 78 -18.80 3.59 -30.19
CA ILE A 78 -18.47 2.15 -30.25
C ILE A 78 -17.73 1.83 -31.54
N VAL A 79 -18.19 2.37 -32.68
CA VAL A 79 -17.54 2.20 -33.99
C VAL A 79 -16.12 2.75 -33.97
N ALA A 80 -15.93 3.99 -33.51
CA ALA A 80 -14.62 4.63 -33.40
C ALA A 80 -13.69 3.87 -32.45
N TRP A 81 -14.21 3.40 -31.31
CA TRP A 81 -13.44 2.56 -30.39
C TRP A 81 -12.95 1.28 -31.09
N ARG A 82 -13.83 0.62 -31.84
CA ARG A 82 -13.50 -0.63 -32.52
C ARG A 82 -12.51 -0.42 -33.65
N GLN A 83 -12.63 0.66 -34.43
CA GLN A 83 -11.66 1.03 -35.46
C GLN A 83 -10.26 1.19 -34.86
N LYS A 84 -10.14 2.01 -33.80
CA LYS A 84 -8.89 2.19 -33.06
C LYS A 84 -8.37 0.89 -32.46
N GLY A 85 -9.27 0.04 -31.95
CA GLY A 85 -8.93 -1.27 -31.38
C GLY A 85 -8.33 -2.26 -32.37
N TRP A 86 -8.56 -2.06 -33.67
CA TRP A 86 -8.01 -2.87 -34.77
C TRP A 86 -6.76 -2.26 -35.43
N GLU A 87 -6.40 -1.01 -35.11
CA GLU A 87 -5.16 -0.41 -35.63
C GLU A 87 -3.94 -1.24 -35.26
N GLY A 88 -3.20 -1.66 -36.30
CA GLY A 88 -2.01 -2.49 -36.18
C GLY A 88 -2.27 -3.95 -35.80
N VAL A 89 -3.53 -4.37 -35.62
CA VAL A 89 -3.90 -5.75 -35.26
C VAL A 89 -4.11 -6.58 -36.52
N THR A 90 -3.34 -7.66 -36.66
CA THR A 90 -3.45 -8.59 -37.80
C THR A 90 -4.26 -9.84 -37.47
N ARG A 91 -4.38 -10.18 -36.18
CA ARG A 91 -5.19 -11.30 -35.69
C ARG A 91 -5.70 -10.96 -34.29
N ARG A 92 -6.95 -11.32 -33.98
CA ARG A 92 -7.49 -11.31 -32.62
C ARG A 92 -8.36 -12.55 -32.42
N LYS A 93 -8.28 -13.16 -31.24
CA LYS A 93 -9.10 -14.31 -30.86
C LYS A 93 -9.45 -14.24 -29.38
N HIS A 94 -10.73 -14.08 -29.08
CA HIS A 94 -11.29 -14.24 -27.76
C HIS A 94 -11.60 -15.71 -27.49
N VAL A 95 -11.41 -16.10 -26.23
CA VAL A 95 -11.84 -17.37 -25.65
C VAL A 95 -12.61 -17.01 -24.39
N VAL A 96 -13.92 -17.28 -24.37
CA VAL A 96 -14.75 -17.12 -23.17
C VAL A 96 -14.58 -18.40 -22.34
N ASN A 97 -14.09 -18.28 -21.11
CA ASN A 97 -13.93 -19.43 -20.21
C ASN A 97 -15.25 -19.72 -19.48
N GLY A 98 -15.95 -18.67 -19.06
CA GLY A 98 -17.19 -18.79 -18.28
C GLY A 98 -18.19 -17.69 -18.61
N VAL A 99 -19.45 -18.08 -18.65
CA VAL A 99 -20.62 -17.20 -18.63
C VAL A 99 -21.39 -17.49 -17.33
N PHE A 100 -21.62 -16.44 -16.55
CA PHE A 100 -22.26 -16.50 -15.24
C PHE A 100 -23.51 -15.62 -15.26
N ILE A 101 -24.69 -16.24 -15.03
CA ILE A 101 -25.96 -15.50 -14.95
C ILE A 101 -26.10 -14.92 -13.55
N SER A 102 -26.54 -13.66 -13.45
CA SER A 102 -26.82 -13.05 -12.15
C SER A 102 -28.02 -13.74 -11.48
N PRO A 103 -27.91 -14.19 -10.21
CA PRO A 103 -29.02 -14.84 -9.50
C PRO A 103 -30.14 -13.86 -9.13
N LYS A 104 -29.92 -12.55 -9.31
CA LYS A 104 -30.87 -11.49 -8.95
C LYS A 104 -31.41 -10.73 -10.18
N TRP A 105 -30.74 -10.79 -11.32
CA TRP A 105 -31.05 -9.99 -12.51
C TRP A 105 -30.93 -10.86 -13.76
N GLU A 106 -32.05 -11.36 -14.28
CA GLU A 106 -32.04 -12.34 -15.37
C GLU A 106 -31.46 -11.80 -16.69
N ASN A 107 -31.43 -10.47 -16.87
CA ASN A 107 -30.85 -9.78 -18.01
C ASN A 107 -29.36 -9.41 -17.84
N GLU A 108 -28.70 -9.86 -16.77
CA GLU A 108 -27.30 -9.53 -16.50
C GLU A 108 -26.43 -10.79 -16.47
N ILE A 109 -25.31 -10.73 -17.19
CA ILE A 109 -24.29 -11.76 -17.16
C ILE A 109 -22.92 -11.18 -16.84
N MET A 110 -22.14 -11.99 -16.12
CA MET A 110 -20.70 -11.83 -16.00
C MET A 110 -20.00 -12.82 -16.92
N LEU A 111 -18.88 -12.40 -17.46
CA LEU A 111 -18.05 -13.14 -18.38
C LEU A 111 -16.62 -13.14 -17.85
N ASP A 112 -15.91 -14.24 -18.04
CA ASP A 112 -14.45 -14.24 -17.96
C ASP A 112 -13.86 -14.95 -19.18
N GLY A 113 -12.68 -14.53 -19.57
CA GLY A 113 -12.06 -15.07 -20.77
C GLY A 113 -10.61 -14.68 -20.93
N LYS A 114 -10.06 -15.09 -22.06
CA LYS A 114 -8.75 -14.70 -22.57
C LYS A 114 -8.91 -14.08 -23.94
N VAL A 115 -8.01 -13.20 -24.31
CA VAL A 115 -7.88 -12.72 -25.68
C VAL A 115 -6.41 -12.78 -26.08
N GLU A 116 -6.17 -13.34 -27.25
CA GLU A 116 -4.87 -13.36 -27.90
C GLU A 116 -4.94 -12.49 -29.15
N MET A 117 -4.01 -11.56 -29.33
CA MET A 117 -3.96 -10.73 -30.53
C MET A 117 -2.53 -10.53 -31.02
N ASP A 118 -2.35 -10.50 -32.34
CA ASP A 118 -1.10 -10.12 -32.96
C ASP A 118 -1.22 -8.65 -33.37
N LYS A 119 -0.40 -7.78 -32.78
CA LYS A 119 -0.43 -6.33 -33.00
C LYS A 119 0.99 -5.80 -33.22
N ASN A 120 1.20 -5.06 -34.30
CA ASN A 120 2.49 -4.43 -34.64
C ASN A 120 3.68 -5.40 -34.56
N GLY A 121 3.51 -6.64 -35.04
CA GLY A 121 4.55 -7.68 -35.02
C GLY A 121 4.76 -8.39 -33.68
N SER A 122 3.95 -8.12 -32.65
CA SER A 122 4.00 -8.78 -31.34
C SER A 122 2.71 -9.55 -31.03
N THR A 123 2.81 -10.69 -30.36
CA THR A 123 1.64 -11.43 -29.84
C THR A 123 1.37 -11.02 -28.39
N LEU A 124 0.17 -10.52 -28.12
CA LEU A 124 -0.32 -10.08 -26.82
C LEU A 124 -1.38 -11.06 -26.30
N LYS A 125 -1.36 -11.34 -25.00
CA LYS A 125 -2.34 -12.20 -24.32
C LYS A 125 -2.83 -11.51 -23.05
N PHE A 126 -4.14 -11.41 -22.90
CA PHE A 126 -4.78 -10.80 -21.73
C PHE A 126 -5.88 -11.74 -21.23
N ASN A 127 -6.00 -11.87 -19.90
CA ASN A 127 -7.28 -12.33 -19.36
C ASN A 127 -8.19 -11.10 -19.23
N TRP A 128 -9.49 -11.32 -19.24
CA TRP A 128 -10.47 -10.26 -19.10
C TRP A 128 -11.68 -10.78 -18.34
N ALA A 129 -12.35 -9.87 -17.63
CA ALA A 129 -13.67 -10.06 -17.08
C ALA A 129 -14.61 -9.04 -17.73
N GLY A 130 -15.85 -9.44 -18.02
CA GLY A 130 -16.85 -8.59 -18.66
C GLY A 130 -18.16 -8.62 -17.91
N ARG A 131 -18.86 -7.50 -17.91
CA ARG A 131 -20.26 -7.38 -17.49
C ARG A 131 -21.07 -7.00 -18.71
N MET A 132 -22.08 -7.81 -19.05
CA MET A 132 -23.07 -7.50 -20.07
C MET A 132 -24.45 -7.42 -19.41
N VAL A 133 -25.12 -6.28 -19.60
CA VAL A 133 -26.54 -6.11 -19.27
C VAL A 133 -27.29 -5.99 -20.57
N PHE A 134 -28.29 -6.85 -20.76
CA PHE A 134 -29.12 -6.87 -21.93
C PHE A 134 -30.36 -6.01 -21.73
N ASP A 135 -30.83 -5.42 -22.82
CA ASP A 135 -32.15 -4.82 -22.87
C ASP A 135 -33.24 -5.91 -22.75
N GLN A 136 -34.15 -5.73 -21.80
CA GLN A 136 -35.14 -6.76 -21.46
C GLN A 136 -36.10 -7.05 -22.62
N GLU A 137 -36.55 -6.02 -23.35
CA GLU A 137 -37.46 -6.17 -24.48
C GLU A 137 -36.81 -7.02 -25.59
N SER A 138 -35.56 -6.73 -25.94
CA SER A 138 -34.79 -7.50 -26.93
C SER A 138 -34.55 -8.96 -26.53
N LEU A 139 -34.39 -9.22 -25.22
CA LEU A 139 -34.29 -10.59 -24.69
C LEU A 139 -35.60 -11.35 -24.87
N ASP A 140 -36.72 -10.72 -24.51
CA ASP A 140 -38.06 -11.31 -24.59
C ASP A 140 -38.46 -11.60 -26.05
N GLU A 141 -38.04 -10.76 -26.99
CA GLU A 141 -38.23 -10.94 -28.43
C GLU A 141 -37.29 -12.00 -29.05
N GLY A 142 -36.34 -12.53 -28.29
CA GLY A 142 -35.36 -13.52 -28.75
C GLY A 142 -34.28 -12.95 -29.67
N SER A 143 -34.07 -11.63 -29.66
CA SER A 143 -33.03 -10.94 -30.43
C SER A 143 -32.18 -10.01 -29.53
N PRO A 144 -31.41 -10.57 -28.58
CA PRO A 144 -30.83 -9.80 -27.49
C PRO A 144 -29.92 -8.66 -27.98
N LYS A 145 -30.00 -7.52 -27.30
CA LYS A 145 -29.14 -6.35 -27.46
C LYS A 145 -28.55 -5.96 -26.12
N ILE A 146 -27.33 -5.46 -26.14
CA ILE A 146 -26.61 -5.00 -24.95
C ILE A 146 -26.96 -3.54 -24.69
N GLU A 147 -27.42 -3.28 -23.47
CA GLU A 147 -27.57 -1.95 -22.90
C GLU A 147 -26.26 -1.49 -22.24
N THR A 148 -25.63 -2.35 -21.43
CA THR A 148 -24.36 -2.03 -20.78
C THR A 148 -23.32 -3.10 -21.08
N TYR A 149 -22.16 -2.68 -21.60
CA TYR A 149 -20.98 -3.52 -21.73
C TYR A 149 -19.78 -2.88 -21.05
N LYS A 150 -19.27 -3.55 -20.01
CA LYS A 150 -18.08 -3.13 -19.29
C LYS A 150 -17.05 -4.25 -19.23
N VAL A 151 -15.82 -3.97 -19.62
CA VAL A 151 -14.73 -4.96 -19.58
C VAL A 151 -13.59 -4.48 -18.71
N TRP A 152 -13.07 -5.38 -17.87
CA TRP A 152 -11.86 -5.21 -17.08
C TRP A 152 -10.78 -6.13 -17.64
N LEU A 153 -9.59 -5.59 -17.90
CA LEU A 153 -8.44 -6.40 -18.27
C LEU A 153 -7.79 -6.96 -17.01
N VAL A 154 -7.71 -8.29 -16.93
CA VAL A 154 -7.11 -9.03 -15.83
C VAL A 154 -5.70 -9.44 -16.27
N TYR A 155 -4.70 -8.67 -15.87
CA TYR A 155 -3.32 -8.95 -16.23
C TYR A 155 -2.79 -10.14 -15.41
N MET A 156 -2.68 -11.32 -16.04
CA MET A 156 -1.72 -12.36 -15.63
C MET A 156 -0.45 -12.14 -16.44
N ALA A 157 0.65 -11.74 -15.78
CA ALA A 157 1.94 -11.60 -16.43
C ALA A 157 2.45 -12.97 -16.91
N ILE A 158 2.43 -13.22 -18.22
CA ILE A 158 3.18 -14.30 -18.86
C ILE A 158 4.12 -13.66 -19.88
N TYR A 159 5.38 -13.51 -19.49
CA TYR A 159 6.47 -13.20 -20.42
C TYR A 159 7.00 -14.51 -20.99
N THR A 160 6.82 -14.72 -22.28
CA THR A 160 7.75 -15.52 -23.09
C THR A 160 7.70 -15.02 -24.52
N LEU A 161 8.70 -14.22 -24.91
CA LEU A 161 9.50 -14.43 -26.11
C LEU A 161 10.56 -13.33 -26.22
N SER A 162 11.79 -13.79 -26.31
CA SER A 162 13.01 -13.08 -26.64
C SER A 162 12.93 -12.52 -28.06
N PHE A 163 13.09 -11.19 -28.20
CA PHE A 163 13.59 -10.57 -29.42
C PHE A 163 14.57 -9.46 -29.07
N SER A 164 15.76 -9.56 -29.64
CA SER A 164 16.86 -8.64 -29.48
C SER A 164 16.54 -7.29 -30.16
N TYR A 165 16.06 -6.34 -29.37
CA TYR A 165 16.34 -4.93 -29.57
C TYR A 165 17.18 -4.49 -28.38
N HIS A 166 18.34 -3.87 -28.62
CA HIS A 166 19.08 -3.14 -27.60
C HIS A 166 18.26 -1.93 -27.15
N ILE A 167 17.27 -2.18 -26.31
CA ILE A 167 16.93 -1.26 -25.23
C ILE A 167 17.87 -1.65 -24.12
N ASP A 168 18.65 -0.69 -23.64
CA ASP A 168 19.48 -0.90 -22.47
C ASP A 168 18.58 -1.18 -21.26
N THR A 169 18.38 -2.45 -20.96
CA THR A 169 17.65 -2.94 -19.77
C THR A 169 18.54 -2.94 -18.53
N SER A 170 19.69 -2.25 -18.55
CA SER A 170 20.63 -2.23 -17.42
C SER A 170 20.24 -1.29 -16.28
N ALA A 171 19.13 -0.55 -16.36
CA ALA A 171 18.57 0.18 -15.22
C ALA A 171 17.39 -0.60 -14.63
N THR A 172 17.68 -1.76 -14.03
CA THR A 172 16.74 -2.51 -13.21
C THR A 172 16.16 -1.59 -12.13
N MET A 173 14.85 -1.36 -12.10
CA MET A 173 14.22 -0.62 -10.99
C MET A 173 14.65 -1.24 -9.66
N SER A 174 15.37 -0.46 -8.86
CA SER A 174 15.94 -0.82 -7.58
C SER A 174 15.11 -0.13 -6.50
N LEU A 175 14.04 -0.75 -6.02
CA LEU A 175 13.27 -0.23 -4.88
C LEU A 175 13.96 -0.62 -3.57
N ILE A 176 14.08 0.32 -2.64
CA ILE A 176 14.49 0.08 -1.25
C ILE A 176 13.29 0.39 -0.36
N ALA A 177 12.77 -0.60 0.35
CA ALA A 177 11.62 -0.46 1.23
C ALA A 177 12.06 -0.52 2.71
N LEU A 178 11.56 0.37 3.57
CA LEU A 178 12.10 0.53 4.93
C LEU A 178 11.07 0.72 6.06
N GLU A 179 9.82 0.34 5.83
CA GLU A 179 8.82 0.17 6.89
C GLU A 179 8.28 -1.26 6.83
N GLU A 180 9.18 -2.25 6.83
CA GLU A 180 8.81 -3.63 6.51
C GLU A 180 8.81 -4.49 7.77
N ALA A 181 7.62 -4.66 8.34
CA ALA A 181 7.42 -5.25 9.64
C ALA A 181 7.74 -6.75 9.67
N PHE A 182 8.36 -7.19 10.76
CA PHE A 182 8.51 -8.59 11.15
C PHE A 182 8.07 -8.83 12.59
N ASN A 183 7.95 -10.09 12.97
CA ASN A 183 7.98 -10.50 14.37
C ASN A 183 8.78 -11.80 14.56
N ILE A 184 9.12 -12.12 15.80
CA ILE A 184 9.80 -13.36 16.16
C ILE A 184 8.78 -14.46 16.48
N PRO A 185 9.12 -15.75 16.24
CA PRO A 185 8.20 -16.86 16.51
C PRO A 185 7.70 -16.93 17.95
N SER A 186 8.51 -16.54 18.95
CA SER A 186 8.12 -16.52 20.36
C SER A 186 7.02 -15.50 20.68
N LEU A 187 6.76 -14.52 19.81
CA LEU A 187 5.72 -13.50 19.95
C LEU A 187 4.58 -13.64 18.91
N ALA A 188 4.55 -14.74 18.14
CA ALA A 188 3.60 -14.91 17.03
C ALA A 188 2.13 -14.94 17.47
N GLU A 189 1.82 -15.53 18.64
CA GLU A 189 0.44 -15.57 19.17
C GLU A 189 -0.08 -14.16 19.50
N GLN A 190 0.78 -13.31 20.08
CA GLN A 190 0.48 -11.90 20.34
C GLN A 190 0.21 -11.15 19.04
N SER A 191 1.02 -11.40 18.00
CA SER A 191 0.79 -10.83 16.66
C SER A 191 -0.54 -11.24 16.06
N ALA A 192 -0.93 -12.51 16.17
CA ALA A 192 -2.21 -12.98 15.62
C ALA A 192 -3.40 -12.25 16.28
N TYR A 193 -3.34 -12.01 17.60
CA TYR A 193 -4.35 -11.25 18.31
C TYR A 193 -4.43 -9.78 17.86
N GLN A 194 -3.27 -9.12 17.75
CA GLN A 194 -3.19 -7.71 17.37
C GLN A 194 -3.58 -7.49 15.90
N ALA A 195 -3.19 -8.41 15.02
CA ALA A 195 -3.52 -8.36 13.59
C ALA A 195 -5.03 -8.34 13.34
N ARG A 196 -5.86 -8.91 14.25
CA ARG A 196 -7.34 -8.90 14.10
C ARG A 196 -7.92 -7.49 14.01
N LEU A 197 -7.24 -6.49 14.54
CA LEU A 197 -7.66 -5.08 14.43
C LEU A 197 -7.44 -4.51 13.03
N PHE A 198 -6.55 -5.12 12.24
CA PHE A 198 -6.02 -4.54 11.01
C PHE A 198 -6.16 -5.46 9.79
N VAL A 199 -6.81 -6.62 9.91
CA VAL A 199 -6.95 -7.60 8.82
C VAL A 199 -8.41 -7.98 8.55
N ALA A 200 -8.77 -8.05 7.26
CA ALA A 200 -10.14 -8.28 6.82
C ALA A 200 -10.71 -9.66 7.18
N ASP A 201 -9.85 -10.70 7.26
CA ASP A 201 -10.29 -12.05 7.62
C ASP A 201 -10.65 -12.21 9.11
N GLY A 202 -10.32 -11.22 9.94
CA GLY A 202 -10.59 -11.20 11.38
C GLY A 202 -9.86 -12.28 12.20
N SER A 203 -9.13 -13.19 11.57
CA SER A 203 -8.40 -14.28 12.20
C SER A 203 -7.00 -13.84 12.63
N GLY A 204 -6.34 -13.03 11.78
CA GLY A 204 -4.97 -12.55 11.99
C GLY A 204 -3.87 -13.58 11.75
N GLN A 205 -4.20 -14.87 11.56
CA GLN A 205 -3.19 -15.93 11.49
C GLN A 205 -2.31 -15.81 10.24
N ALA A 206 -2.91 -15.68 9.06
CA ALA A 206 -2.15 -15.53 7.81
C ALA A 206 -1.25 -14.29 7.83
N HIS A 207 -1.65 -13.24 8.54
CA HIS A 207 -0.85 -12.05 8.72
C HIS A 207 0.29 -12.27 9.72
N ALA A 208 0.04 -12.94 10.84
CA ALA A 208 1.08 -13.34 11.79
C ALA A 208 2.13 -14.25 11.14
N ASP A 209 1.71 -15.16 10.26
CA ASP A 209 2.62 -16.04 9.51
C ASP A 209 3.54 -15.23 8.58
N ARG A 210 3.03 -14.16 7.93
CA ARG A 210 3.84 -13.25 7.11
C ARG A 210 4.81 -12.39 7.91
N LEU A 211 4.48 -12.06 9.16
CA LEU A 211 5.36 -11.32 10.06
C LEU A 211 6.60 -12.15 10.43
N VAL A 212 6.45 -13.46 10.63
CA VAL A 212 7.60 -14.35 10.93
C VAL A 212 8.34 -14.81 9.67
N ASP A 213 7.71 -14.70 8.49
CA ASP A 213 8.31 -15.06 7.21
C ASP A 213 9.21 -13.94 6.63
N ILE A 214 10.52 -14.14 6.72
CA ILE A 214 11.53 -13.26 6.13
C ILE A 214 11.98 -13.74 4.74
N HIS A 215 12.03 -15.05 4.52
CA HIS A 215 12.77 -15.64 3.38
C HIS A 215 11.91 -16.43 2.40
N GLY A 216 10.62 -16.62 2.67
CA GLY A 216 9.66 -17.30 1.82
C GLY A 216 8.90 -16.34 0.91
N GLU A 217 7.63 -16.12 1.23
CA GLU A 217 6.70 -15.26 0.50
C GLU A 217 7.26 -13.84 0.34
N ARG A 218 7.82 -13.26 1.41
CA ARG A 218 8.39 -11.91 1.38
C ARG A 218 9.49 -11.77 0.32
N LEU A 219 10.48 -12.66 0.35
CA LEU A 219 11.61 -12.62 -0.59
C LEU A 219 11.15 -12.88 -2.02
N ALA A 220 10.22 -13.83 -2.22
CA ALA A 220 9.64 -14.10 -3.53
C ALA A 220 8.87 -12.88 -4.08
N LYS A 221 8.15 -12.14 -3.22
CA LYS A 221 7.49 -10.88 -3.60
C LYS A 221 8.48 -9.77 -3.90
N MET A 222 9.55 -9.65 -3.11
CA MET A 222 10.63 -8.70 -3.41
C MET A 222 11.21 -8.93 -4.81
N ASP A 223 11.52 -10.19 -5.15
CA ASP A 223 12.04 -10.57 -6.47
C ASP A 223 11.05 -10.25 -7.60
N LYS A 224 9.77 -10.61 -7.40
CA LYS A 224 8.71 -10.37 -8.39
C LYS A 224 8.48 -8.88 -8.67
N HIS A 225 8.59 -8.03 -7.64
CA HIS A 225 8.22 -6.61 -7.74
C HIS A 225 9.41 -5.66 -7.90
N GLY A 226 10.65 -6.16 -7.95
CA GLY A 226 11.84 -5.32 -8.12
C GLY A 226 12.26 -4.60 -6.84
N VAL A 227 11.92 -5.15 -5.67
CA VAL A 227 12.44 -4.65 -4.39
C VAL A 227 13.82 -5.27 -4.17
N ALA A 228 14.83 -4.44 -4.42
CA ALA A 228 16.22 -4.82 -4.32
C ALA A 228 16.62 -5.06 -2.86
N HIS A 229 16.15 -4.20 -1.96
CA HIS A 229 16.52 -4.26 -0.54
C HIS A 229 15.36 -3.91 0.38
N THR A 230 15.31 -4.57 1.53
CA THR A 230 14.31 -4.33 2.58
C THR A 230 15.01 -4.05 3.91
N ILE A 231 14.63 -2.98 4.60
CA ILE A 231 15.02 -2.72 5.99
C ILE A 231 13.89 -3.20 6.90
N LEU A 232 14.18 -4.24 7.69
CA LEU A 232 13.22 -4.90 8.57
C LEU A 232 13.08 -4.15 9.90
N SER A 233 11.86 -4.08 10.43
CA SER A 233 11.54 -3.48 11.73
C SER A 233 10.54 -4.33 12.52
N LEU A 234 10.63 -4.31 13.85
CA LEU A 234 9.67 -5.04 14.68
C LEU A 234 8.30 -4.39 14.59
N THR A 235 7.28 -5.19 14.30
CA THR A 235 5.89 -4.74 14.17
C THR A 235 5.37 -4.05 15.43
N ALA A 236 4.50 -3.05 15.26
CA ALA A 236 3.81 -2.40 16.37
C ALA A 236 2.87 -3.39 17.11
N PRO A 237 2.71 -3.26 18.44
CA PRO A 237 3.31 -2.27 19.34
C PRO A 237 4.76 -2.61 19.76
N GLY A 238 5.26 -3.80 19.42
CA GLY A 238 6.62 -4.22 19.70
C GLY A 238 7.02 -4.08 21.17
N ILE A 239 8.22 -3.54 21.40
CA ILE A 239 8.78 -3.35 22.76
C ILE A 239 8.02 -2.29 23.57
N GLN A 240 7.34 -1.36 22.89
CA GLN A 240 6.62 -0.26 23.55
C GLN A 240 5.40 -0.73 24.36
N ASP A 241 4.97 -1.99 24.20
CA ASP A 241 3.88 -2.57 24.98
C ASP A 241 4.28 -3.16 26.34
N PHE A 242 5.58 -3.42 26.54
CA PHE A 242 6.09 -3.92 27.81
C PHE A 242 6.11 -2.75 28.79
N ASP A 243 5.44 -2.85 29.93
CA ASP A 243 5.52 -1.85 31.01
C ASP A 243 6.69 -2.08 31.95
N GLU A 244 7.11 -3.34 32.13
CA GLU A 244 8.23 -3.69 33.00
C GLU A 244 9.58 -3.49 32.29
N PRO A 245 10.45 -2.56 32.76
CA PRO A 245 11.67 -2.17 32.05
C PRO A 245 12.60 -3.34 31.71
N LYS A 246 12.81 -4.27 32.66
CA LYS A 246 13.70 -5.42 32.46
C LYS A 246 13.15 -6.45 31.48
N ALA A 247 11.82 -6.60 31.43
CA ALA A 247 11.19 -7.45 30.42
C ALA A 247 11.36 -6.81 29.02
N ALA A 248 11.13 -5.50 28.91
CA ALA A 248 11.31 -4.74 27.68
C ALA A 248 12.75 -4.79 27.15
N GLU A 249 13.75 -4.59 28.02
CA GLU A 249 15.18 -4.70 27.68
C GLU A 249 15.54 -6.11 27.17
N SER A 250 15.08 -7.16 27.87
CA SER A 250 15.34 -8.54 27.48
C SER A 250 14.70 -8.87 26.13
N ALA A 251 13.45 -8.45 25.92
CA ALA A 251 12.71 -8.66 24.67
C ALA A 251 13.35 -7.91 23.51
N ALA A 252 13.77 -6.65 23.71
CA ALA A 252 14.48 -5.87 22.70
C ALA A 252 15.74 -6.59 22.21
N LYS A 253 16.55 -7.08 23.16
CA LYS A 253 17.77 -7.83 22.85
C LYS A 253 17.48 -9.13 22.09
N GLU A 254 16.49 -9.91 22.53
CA GLU A 254 16.08 -11.16 21.86
C GLU A 254 15.64 -10.89 20.41
N VAL A 255 14.79 -9.89 20.19
CA VAL A 255 14.32 -9.49 18.87
C VAL A 255 15.49 -9.05 17.97
N ASN A 256 16.37 -8.20 18.49
CA ASN A 256 17.53 -7.69 17.75
C ASN A 256 18.50 -8.82 17.36
N ASP A 257 18.78 -9.74 18.29
CA ASP A 257 19.64 -10.89 18.02
C ASP A 257 19.00 -11.84 16.99
N TRP A 258 17.69 -12.05 17.06
CA TRP A 258 16.97 -12.89 16.10
C TRP A 258 16.97 -12.29 14.69
N VAL A 259 16.64 -11.00 14.53
CA VAL A 259 16.58 -10.37 13.21
C VAL A 259 17.97 -10.22 12.62
N TYR A 260 19.00 -10.00 13.43
CA TYR A 260 20.39 -10.07 13.00
C TYR A 260 20.72 -11.42 12.35
N GLN A 261 20.31 -12.53 12.98
CA GLN A 261 20.50 -13.87 12.42
C GLN A 261 19.76 -14.07 11.10
N GLN A 262 18.55 -13.51 10.93
CA GLN A 262 17.83 -13.58 9.65
C GLN A 262 18.51 -12.74 8.57
N VAL A 263 18.94 -11.52 8.90
CA VAL A 263 19.67 -10.63 7.99
C VAL A 263 20.95 -11.30 7.50
N GLN A 264 21.71 -12.00 8.35
CA GLN A 264 22.94 -12.68 7.92
C GLN A 264 22.70 -13.74 6.83
N LYS A 265 21.53 -14.38 6.79
CA LYS A 265 21.20 -15.39 5.76
C LYS A 265 21.09 -14.79 4.36
N ASN A 266 20.68 -13.52 4.25
CA ASN A 266 20.45 -12.83 2.97
C ASN A 266 20.87 -11.35 3.07
N SER A 267 22.11 -11.10 3.50
CA SER A 267 22.58 -9.75 3.87
C SER A 267 22.68 -8.73 2.74
N LYS A 268 22.58 -9.18 1.47
CA LYS A 268 22.46 -8.30 0.29
C LYS A 268 21.03 -7.84 -0.02
N ARG A 269 20.05 -8.42 0.68
CA ARG A 269 18.62 -8.18 0.44
C ARG A 269 17.95 -7.57 1.66
N PHE A 270 18.55 -7.73 2.84
CA PHE A 270 17.98 -7.29 4.10
C PHE A 270 18.97 -6.48 4.93
N SER A 271 18.43 -5.49 5.61
CA SER A 271 19.02 -4.83 6.78
C SER A 271 17.97 -4.74 7.88
N ALA A 272 18.32 -4.24 9.05
CA ALA A 272 17.38 -4.11 10.16
C ALA A 272 17.55 -2.80 10.92
N PHE A 273 16.43 -2.35 11.46
CA PHE A 273 16.37 -1.33 12.49
C PHE A 273 16.40 -1.96 13.89
N ALA A 274 17.03 -1.26 14.83
CA ALA A 274 17.03 -1.64 16.23
C ALA A 274 15.64 -1.44 16.83
N SER A 275 15.16 -2.46 17.52
CA SER A 275 14.03 -2.37 18.45
C SER A 275 14.58 -2.03 19.83
N LEU A 276 14.01 -1.03 20.50
CA LEU A 276 14.57 -0.50 21.75
C LEU A 276 13.52 -0.49 22.87
N SER A 277 13.96 -0.81 24.08
CA SER A 277 13.22 -0.43 25.29
C SER A 277 13.45 1.05 25.53
N MET A 278 12.38 1.82 25.56
CA MET A 278 12.44 3.28 25.70
C MET A 278 11.97 3.71 27.10
N HIS A 279 12.21 2.87 28.11
CA HIS A 279 11.96 3.20 29.52
C HIS A 279 13.03 4.14 30.08
N ASN A 280 14.26 4.02 29.56
CA ASN A 280 15.41 4.76 30.04
C ASN A 280 16.31 5.16 28.85
N PRO A 281 16.68 6.45 28.71
CA PRO A 281 17.46 6.93 27.57
C PRO A 281 18.88 6.35 27.52
N LYS A 282 19.48 6.02 28.66
CA LYS A 282 20.80 5.41 28.75
C LYS A 282 20.77 3.95 28.27
N ASP A 283 19.83 3.16 28.77
CA ASP A 283 19.72 1.75 28.38
C ASP A 283 19.37 1.62 26.87
N ALA A 284 18.47 2.48 26.37
CA ALA A 284 18.18 2.59 24.94
C ALA A 284 19.42 2.96 24.11
N SER A 285 20.25 3.87 24.62
CA SER A 285 21.51 4.29 23.98
C SER A 285 22.50 3.13 23.89
N GLU A 286 22.66 2.36 24.97
CA GLU A 286 23.58 1.23 25.03
C GLU A 286 23.17 0.14 24.03
N GLU A 287 21.89 -0.21 23.96
CA GLU A 287 21.39 -1.19 23.00
C GLU A 287 21.49 -0.69 21.56
N LEU A 288 21.19 0.58 21.28
CA LEU A 288 21.37 1.15 19.95
C LEU A 288 22.84 1.11 19.50
N ARG A 289 23.78 1.41 20.41
CA ARG A 289 25.23 1.29 20.12
C ARG A 289 25.59 -0.15 19.77
N ARG A 290 25.10 -1.13 20.53
CA ARG A 290 25.32 -2.55 20.26
C ARG A 290 24.78 -2.95 18.88
N CYS A 291 23.52 -2.61 18.59
CA CYS A 291 22.88 -2.90 17.31
C CYS A 291 23.65 -2.30 16.12
N VAL A 292 24.06 -1.04 16.20
CA VAL A 292 24.76 -0.38 15.09
C VAL A 292 26.21 -0.87 14.97
N LYS A 293 26.96 -0.92 16.07
CA LYS A 293 28.40 -1.21 16.04
C LYS A 293 28.74 -2.69 15.93
N GLU A 294 27.92 -3.57 16.53
CA GLU A 294 28.20 -5.00 16.58
C GLU A 294 27.34 -5.79 15.58
N LEU A 295 26.07 -5.42 15.41
CA LEU A 295 25.13 -6.14 14.54
C LEU A 295 25.01 -5.53 13.13
N GLY A 296 25.51 -4.30 12.95
CA GLY A 296 25.46 -3.59 11.67
C GLY A 296 24.05 -3.10 11.30
N PHE A 297 23.21 -2.80 12.29
CA PHE A 297 21.90 -2.21 12.05
C PHE A 297 22.04 -0.78 11.54
N VAL A 298 21.07 -0.35 10.73
CA VAL A 298 21.14 0.91 9.97
C VAL A 298 20.44 2.08 10.67
N GLY A 299 19.90 1.85 11.87
CA GLY A 299 19.21 2.84 12.69
C GLY A 299 18.34 2.18 13.76
N ALA A 300 17.34 2.93 14.24
CA ALA A 300 16.29 2.41 15.13
C ALA A 300 14.91 2.64 14.52
N LEU A 301 13.95 1.76 14.84
CA LEU A 301 12.53 2.01 14.66
C LEU A 301 11.83 1.73 15.97
N VAL A 302 11.07 2.71 16.44
CA VAL A 302 10.36 2.68 17.72
C VAL A 302 8.89 3.00 17.47
N ASN A 303 8.01 2.21 18.07
CA ASN A 303 6.56 2.33 17.92
C ASN A 303 5.99 3.39 18.87
N ASP A 304 6.21 4.66 18.54
CA ASP A 304 5.72 5.83 19.26
C ASP A 304 6.14 5.80 20.74
N ASN A 305 5.29 6.22 21.68
CA ASN A 305 5.61 6.30 23.10
C ASN A 305 5.72 4.94 23.80
N GLN A 306 6.54 4.89 24.86
CA GLN A 306 6.74 3.69 25.69
C GLN A 306 5.71 3.65 26.82
N ARG A 307 4.94 2.57 26.94
CA ARG A 307 4.10 2.34 28.12
C ARG A 307 4.96 2.15 29.36
N LEU A 308 4.56 2.79 30.46
CA LEU A 308 5.22 2.70 31.78
C LEU A 308 4.36 1.91 32.79
N PRO A 309 4.95 1.41 33.91
CA PRO A 309 4.24 0.64 34.94
C PRO A 309 3.05 1.34 35.59
N ASN A 310 3.02 2.67 35.54
CA ASN A 310 1.99 3.52 36.14
C ASN A 310 0.88 3.91 35.15
N ASP A 311 0.77 3.22 34.01
CA ASP A 311 -0.14 3.54 32.90
C ASP A 311 0.07 4.93 32.26
N GLU A 312 1.21 5.58 32.55
CA GLU A 312 1.70 6.72 31.78
C GLU A 312 2.48 6.25 30.55
N ALA A 313 2.91 7.21 29.74
CA ALA A 313 3.72 6.97 28.56
C ALA A 313 4.95 7.88 28.56
N ALA A 314 6.13 7.33 28.25
CA ALA A 314 7.31 8.13 28.02
C ALA A 314 7.32 8.68 26.60
N TRP A 315 7.40 10.00 26.49
CA TRP A 315 7.56 10.76 25.25
C TRP A 315 9.00 11.23 25.13
N TYR A 316 9.53 11.26 23.91
CA TYR A 316 10.97 11.38 23.67
C TYR A 316 11.40 12.81 23.36
N ASP A 317 10.62 13.78 23.80
CA ASP A 317 10.77 15.20 23.48
C ASP A 317 11.31 16.06 24.63
N GLN A 318 11.52 15.46 25.81
CA GLN A 318 12.02 16.14 27.01
C GLN A 318 13.56 16.09 27.13
N PRO A 319 14.19 17.01 27.90
CA PRO A 319 15.65 17.10 28.01
C PRO A 319 16.36 15.82 28.49
N GLU A 320 15.73 14.98 29.28
CA GLU A 320 16.29 13.68 29.69
C GLU A 320 16.60 12.76 28.50
N TRP A 321 15.90 12.92 27.38
CA TRP A 321 16.14 12.17 26.14
C TRP A 321 17.32 12.70 25.32
N ASP A 322 17.94 13.82 25.72
CA ASP A 322 19.12 14.35 25.02
C ASP A 322 20.30 13.37 25.03
N GLU A 323 20.42 12.53 26.06
CA GLU A 323 21.43 11.47 26.11
C GLU A 323 21.24 10.47 24.96
N PHE A 324 19.99 10.08 24.70
CA PHE A 324 19.64 9.20 23.60
C PHE A 324 19.84 9.86 22.25
N TRP A 325 19.35 11.09 22.07
CA TRP A 325 19.52 11.81 20.81
C TRP A 325 20.99 12.10 20.48
N LYS A 326 21.81 12.38 21.49
CA LYS A 326 23.26 12.47 21.32
C LYS A 326 23.82 11.15 20.79
N THR A 327 23.42 10.00 21.35
CA THR A 327 23.83 8.68 20.85
C THR A 327 23.42 8.45 19.40
N VAL A 328 22.19 8.78 19.03
CA VAL A 328 21.70 8.66 17.62
C VAL A 328 22.59 9.50 16.68
N THR A 329 22.87 10.75 17.05
CA THR A 329 23.73 11.63 16.22
C THR A 329 25.20 11.21 16.18
N GLU A 330 25.76 10.68 17.27
CA GLU A 330 27.13 10.15 17.32
C GLU A 330 27.30 8.90 16.44
N LEU A 331 26.25 8.08 16.34
CA LEU A 331 26.21 6.91 15.47
C LEU A 331 25.92 7.28 14.00
N ASP A 332 25.46 8.50 13.73
CA ASP A 332 25.06 9.03 12.43
C ASP A 332 23.96 8.20 11.71
N VAL A 333 23.11 7.55 12.48
CA VAL A 333 21.98 6.75 11.99
C VAL A 333 20.65 7.48 12.20
N PRO A 334 19.61 7.22 11.39
CA PRO A 334 18.29 7.75 11.64
C PRO A 334 17.51 6.97 12.70
N PHE A 335 16.50 7.64 13.25
CA PHE A 335 15.48 7.07 14.10
C PHE A 335 14.11 7.17 13.41
N TYR A 336 13.48 6.03 13.18
CA TYR A 336 12.15 5.93 12.61
C TYR A 336 11.10 5.94 13.73
N LEU A 337 10.23 6.93 13.73
CA LEU A 337 9.12 7.04 14.67
C LEU A 337 7.86 6.46 14.01
N HIS A 338 7.51 5.24 14.38
CA HIS A 338 6.41 4.46 13.82
C HIS A 338 5.17 4.52 14.74
N PRO A 339 3.94 4.42 14.23
CA PRO A 339 2.74 4.49 15.07
C PRO A 339 2.51 3.29 16.00
N ILE A 340 1.63 3.51 16.98
CA ILE A 340 1.03 2.49 17.84
C ILE A 340 -0.46 2.78 18.05
N ALA A 341 -1.25 1.75 18.34
CA ALA A 341 -2.65 1.94 18.72
C ALA A 341 -2.75 2.65 20.08
N PRO A 342 -3.70 3.61 20.25
CA PRO A 342 -3.87 4.29 21.52
C PRO A 342 -4.27 3.30 22.62
N LYS A 343 -3.79 3.55 23.84
CA LYS A 343 -4.12 2.78 25.05
C LYS A 343 -4.63 3.70 26.16
N GLY A 344 -4.96 3.10 27.31
CA GLY A 344 -5.34 3.82 28.51
C GLY A 344 -6.51 4.79 28.32
N GLU A 345 -6.39 6.00 28.86
CA GLU A 345 -7.44 7.01 28.83
C GLU A 345 -7.71 7.56 27.43
N ILE A 346 -6.70 7.67 26.56
CA ILE A 346 -6.88 8.13 25.17
C ILE A 346 -7.81 7.17 24.44
N HIS A 347 -7.51 5.86 24.52
CA HIS A 347 -8.39 4.84 23.97
C HIS A 347 -9.79 4.92 24.59
N ARG A 348 -9.88 4.93 25.92
CA ARG A 348 -11.15 4.89 26.66
C ARG A 348 -12.08 6.06 26.31
N ARG A 349 -11.53 7.27 26.15
CA ARG A 349 -12.33 8.50 25.98
C ARG A 349 -12.62 8.83 24.52
N ILE A 350 -11.70 8.52 23.61
CA ILE A 350 -11.80 8.96 22.22
C ILE A 350 -12.23 7.79 21.30
N TYR A 351 -11.61 6.63 21.47
CA TYR A 351 -11.64 5.55 20.48
C TYR A 351 -12.49 4.33 20.85
N LYS A 352 -12.80 4.10 22.14
CA LYS A 352 -13.55 2.92 22.60
C LYS A 352 -14.84 2.68 21.81
N ASP A 353 -15.62 3.73 21.60
CA ASP A 353 -16.90 3.66 20.88
C ASP A 353 -16.75 4.01 19.38
N ARG A 354 -15.51 4.05 18.88
CA ARG A 354 -15.11 4.38 17.49
C ARG A 354 -13.97 3.48 17.04
N ALA A 355 -14.06 2.18 17.34
CA ALA A 355 -12.96 1.23 17.15
C ALA A 355 -12.39 1.22 15.72
N ALA A 356 -13.20 1.50 14.69
CA ALA A 356 -12.76 1.61 13.30
C ALA A 356 -11.79 2.77 13.00
N LEU A 357 -11.62 3.72 13.93
CA LEU A 357 -10.63 4.80 13.84
C LEU A 357 -9.27 4.42 14.46
N ILE A 358 -9.18 3.26 15.11
CA ILE A 358 -7.93 2.72 15.64
C ILE A 358 -7.13 2.15 14.47
N GLY A 359 -5.88 2.60 14.31
CA GLY A 359 -5.02 2.18 13.21
C GLY A 359 -4.80 3.27 12.16
N PRO A 360 -4.51 2.86 10.90
CA PRO A 360 -4.18 3.76 9.79
C PRO A 360 -5.26 4.77 9.45
N VAL A 361 -6.53 4.52 9.82
CA VAL A 361 -7.66 5.41 9.52
C VAL A 361 -7.50 6.78 10.20
N LEU A 362 -6.96 6.83 11.42
CA LEU A 362 -6.79 8.10 12.14
C LEU A 362 -5.80 8.03 13.30
N SER A 363 -5.95 7.05 14.21
CA SER A 363 -5.28 7.11 15.51
C SER A 363 -3.75 7.07 15.42
N PHE A 364 -3.21 6.35 14.43
CA PHE A 364 -1.78 6.22 14.21
C PHE A 364 -1.13 7.57 13.91
N ALA A 365 -1.59 8.24 12.86
CA ALA A 365 -1.08 9.56 12.48
C ALA A 365 -1.30 10.62 13.57
N ASN A 366 -2.41 10.59 14.29
CA ASN A 366 -2.66 11.52 15.39
C ASN A 366 -1.60 11.42 16.51
N ASN A 367 -1.17 10.20 16.85
CA ASN A 367 -0.25 10.00 17.95
C ASN A 367 1.20 10.34 17.53
N VAL A 368 1.62 9.86 16.36
CA VAL A 368 2.97 10.16 15.82
C VAL A 368 3.14 11.64 15.52
N SER A 369 2.12 12.30 14.95
CA SER A 369 2.19 13.74 14.69
C SER A 369 2.31 14.55 15.97
N ALA A 370 1.58 14.19 17.03
CA ALA A 370 1.72 14.82 18.34
C ALA A 370 3.14 14.63 18.91
N HIS A 371 3.70 13.44 18.77
CA HIS A 371 5.06 13.14 19.24
C HIS A 371 6.12 13.92 18.47
N LEU A 372 6.10 13.87 17.13
CA LEU A 372 7.07 14.59 16.29
C LEU A 372 6.96 16.10 16.48
N LEU A 373 5.74 16.66 16.52
CA LEU A 373 5.53 18.07 16.82
C LEU A 373 6.01 18.42 18.23
N GLY A 374 5.83 17.52 19.21
CA GLY A 374 6.40 17.63 20.55
C GLY A 374 7.92 17.80 20.52
N MET A 375 8.62 16.93 19.78
CA MET A 375 10.08 17.00 19.58
C MET A 375 10.49 18.34 18.95
N ILE A 376 9.73 18.82 17.96
CA ILE A 376 9.96 20.12 17.32
C ILE A 376 9.80 21.24 18.34
N VAL A 377 8.62 21.39 18.95
CA VAL A 377 8.31 22.54 19.82
C VAL A 377 9.14 22.56 21.09
N ASN A 378 9.58 21.39 21.58
CA ASN A 378 10.49 21.27 22.72
C ASN A 378 11.98 21.43 22.32
N GLY A 379 12.28 21.74 21.06
CA GLY A 379 13.62 22.14 20.60
C GLY A 379 14.63 21.01 20.54
N VAL A 380 14.18 19.75 20.37
CA VAL A 380 15.08 18.58 20.25
C VAL A 380 16.07 18.78 19.09
N PHE A 381 15.58 19.20 17.92
CA PHE A 381 16.42 19.44 16.74
C PHE A 381 17.37 20.63 16.89
N ASP A 382 17.09 21.60 17.76
CA ASP A 382 18.04 22.69 18.03
C ASP A 382 19.21 22.23 18.90
N ARG A 383 18.94 21.31 19.85
CA ARG A 383 19.97 20.70 20.69
C ARG A 383 20.77 19.64 19.92
N HIS A 384 20.13 18.96 18.97
CA HIS A 384 20.69 17.89 18.14
C HIS A 384 20.49 18.18 16.65
N PRO A 385 21.17 19.18 16.06
CA PRO A 385 20.93 19.64 14.69
C PRO A 385 21.26 18.62 13.60
N LYS A 386 21.98 17.55 13.94
CA LYS A 386 22.29 16.44 13.02
C LYS A 386 21.35 15.24 13.17
N LEU A 387 20.36 15.33 14.07
CA LEU A 387 19.40 14.25 14.27
C LEU A 387 18.60 14.02 12.99
N LYS A 388 18.51 12.76 12.57
CA LYS A 388 17.75 12.31 11.41
C LYS A 388 16.54 11.53 11.90
N ILE A 389 15.34 12.01 11.60
CA ILE A 389 14.07 11.35 11.92
C ILE A 389 13.40 10.89 10.64
N ILE A 390 12.81 9.70 10.68
CA ILE A 390 11.94 9.19 9.62
C ILE A 390 10.54 9.01 10.20
N VAL A 391 9.52 9.38 9.44
CA VAL A 391 8.11 9.09 9.75
C VAL A 391 7.43 8.46 8.53
N GLY A 392 6.49 7.56 8.76
CA GLY A 392 5.76 6.86 7.70
C GLY A 392 4.65 7.68 7.08
N HIS A 393 3.87 7.04 6.22
CA HIS A 393 2.52 7.48 5.84
C HIS A 393 2.47 8.88 5.23
N LEU A 394 3.50 9.24 4.46
CA LEU A 394 3.72 10.59 3.91
C LEU A 394 3.71 11.70 4.97
N GLY A 395 4.14 11.37 6.19
CA GLY A 395 4.40 12.32 7.27
C GLY A 395 3.24 12.56 8.22
N GLU A 396 2.33 11.60 8.39
CA GLU A 396 1.39 11.55 9.52
C GLU A 396 0.54 12.82 9.66
N HIS A 397 -0.12 13.22 8.58
CA HIS A 397 -0.91 14.46 8.45
C HIS A 397 -0.12 15.78 8.45
N ILE A 398 1.10 15.84 9.00
CA ILE A 398 1.82 17.11 9.21
C ILE A 398 2.02 17.91 7.91
N PRO A 399 2.46 17.32 6.78
CA PRO A 399 2.66 18.09 5.55
C PRO A 399 1.40 18.81 5.06
N PHE A 400 0.21 18.25 5.27
CA PHE A 400 -1.06 18.86 4.84
C PHE A 400 -1.47 20.08 5.68
N ASP A 401 -0.98 20.16 6.91
CA ASP A 401 -1.22 21.28 7.83
C ASP A 401 0.02 22.18 8.00
N LEU A 402 1.08 21.96 7.21
CA LEU A 402 2.39 22.59 7.41
C LEU A 402 2.30 24.13 7.42
N TRP A 403 1.50 24.71 6.52
CA TRP A 403 1.26 26.16 6.52
C TRP A 403 0.62 26.64 7.82
N ARG A 404 -0.44 25.97 8.28
CA ARG A 404 -1.20 26.35 9.48
C ARG A 404 -0.34 26.21 10.73
N ILE A 405 0.37 25.09 10.85
CA ILE A 405 1.28 24.80 11.96
C ILE A 405 2.40 25.85 11.98
N ASN A 406 3.03 26.12 10.84
CA ASN A 406 4.09 27.12 10.74
C ASN A 406 3.60 28.52 11.16
N HIS A 407 2.47 28.97 10.62
CA HIS A 407 1.90 30.28 10.96
C HIS A 407 1.69 30.41 12.48
N TRP A 408 1.09 29.40 13.13
CA TRP A 408 0.80 29.47 14.56
C TRP A 408 2.06 29.35 15.44
N LEU A 409 3.05 28.57 15.01
CA LEU A 409 4.33 28.48 15.72
C LEU A 409 5.13 29.77 15.60
N GLU A 410 5.29 30.32 14.39
CA GLU A 410 6.11 31.51 14.14
C GLU A 410 5.44 32.80 14.62
N ASP A 411 4.15 33.00 14.36
CA ASP A 411 3.51 34.30 14.56
C ASP A 411 2.86 34.41 15.96
N VAL A 412 2.60 33.28 16.63
CA VAL A 412 1.89 33.26 17.92
C VAL A 412 2.73 32.64 19.03
N HIS A 413 3.17 31.39 18.87
CA HIS A 413 3.77 30.65 19.99
C HIS A 413 5.22 31.06 20.28
N LYS A 414 6.06 31.27 19.26
CA LYS A 414 7.44 31.76 19.44
C LYS A 414 7.49 33.16 20.08
N PRO A 415 6.74 34.18 19.62
CA PRO A 415 6.74 35.51 20.25
C PRO A 415 6.26 35.49 21.70
N ARG A 416 5.43 34.50 22.08
CA ARG A 416 4.98 34.28 23.45
C ARG A 416 5.96 33.50 24.32
N GLY A 417 7.06 32.99 23.76
CA GLY A 417 8.00 32.12 24.47
C GLY A 417 7.37 30.78 24.89
N ALA A 418 6.35 30.32 24.17
CA ALA A 418 5.63 29.08 24.50
C ALA A 418 6.28 27.81 23.95
N VAL A 419 7.34 27.95 23.15
CA VAL A 419 8.08 26.87 22.50
C VAL A 419 9.58 27.13 22.66
N SER A 420 10.36 26.06 22.61
CA SER A 420 11.84 26.11 22.65
C SER A 420 12.47 26.05 21.26
N MET A 421 11.69 25.69 20.23
CA MET A 421 12.14 25.60 18.84
C MET A 421 12.67 26.94 18.30
N ARG A 422 13.78 26.92 17.56
CA ARG A 422 14.38 28.14 16.99
C ARG A 422 14.09 28.32 15.50
N LYS A 423 14.21 27.27 14.71
CA LYS A 423 13.95 27.29 13.27
C LYS A 423 12.48 27.09 12.94
N THR A 424 12.08 27.32 11.71
CA THR A 424 10.69 27.06 11.28
C THR A 424 10.45 25.55 11.20
N ILE A 425 9.19 25.12 11.23
CA ILE A 425 8.87 23.69 11.01
C ILE A 425 9.35 23.23 9.62
N ARG A 426 9.29 24.10 8.61
CA ARG A 426 9.79 23.82 7.26
C ARG A 426 11.30 23.58 7.24
N ASP A 427 12.07 24.34 8.02
CA ASP A 427 13.51 24.13 8.14
C ASP A 427 13.82 22.74 8.72
N TYR A 428 13.08 22.30 9.75
CA TYR A 428 13.28 20.95 10.31
C TYR A 428 12.90 19.84 9.32
N PHE A 429 11.85 20.00 8.51
CA PHE A 429 11.57 19.07 7.41
C PHE A 429 12.67 19.08 6.34
N ASN A 430 13.23 20.25 6.06
CA ASN A 430 14.29 20.39 5.08
C ASN A 430 15.69 19.98 5.60
N GLU A 431 15.86 19.74 6.90
CA GLU A 431 17.17 19.42 7.48
C GLU A 431 17.19 18.05 8.18
N ASN A 432 16.18 17.76 8.99
CA ASN A 432 16.18 16.67 9.98
C ASN A 432 15.21 15.54 9.68
N ILE A 433 14.12 15.79 8.94
CA ILE A 433 13.00 14.84 8.82
C ILE A 433 12.90 14.30 7.40
N TRP A 434 12.67 13.00 7.27
CA TRP A 434 12.32 12.30 6.05
C TRP A 434 10.96 11.64 6.24
N VAL A 435 10.20 11.50 5.14
CA VAL A 435 8.92 10.78 5.13
C VAL A 435 9.01 9.58 4.20
N THR A 436 8.23 8.53 4.48
CA THR A 436 8.10 7.40 3.56
C THR A 436 6.72 7.30 2.93
N THR A 437 6.59 6.55 1.84
CA THR A 437 5.31 6.31 1.13
C THR A 437 4.49 5.15 1.69
N SER A 438 4.89 4.57 2.83
CA SER A 438 4.20 3.43 3.47
C SER A 438 2.70 3.67 3.60
N GLY A 439 1.88 2.69 3.19
CA GLY A 439 0.42 2.77 3.26
C GLY A 439 -0.24 3.95 2.52
N HIS A 440 0.50 4.75 1.75
CA HIS A 440 0.02 6.00 1.18
C HIS A 440 0.32 6.10 -0.32
N PHE A 441 -0.14 5.12 -1.09
CA PHE A 441 0.09 4.98 -2.54
C PHE A 441 -0.77 5.92 -3.40
N SER A 442 -0.76 7.22 -3.08
CA SER A 442 -1.52 8.27 -3.75
C SER A 442 -0.58 9.20 -4.50
N THR A 443 -0.66 9.19 -5.84
CA THR A 443 0.16 10.09 -6.67
C THR A 443 -0.13 11.56 -6.40
N LEU A 444 -1.39 11.92 -6.15
CA LEU A 444 -1.78 13.30 -5.86
C LEU A 444 -1.15 13.77 -4.54
N THR A 445 -1.22 12.93 -3.52
CA THR A 445 -0.64 13.23 -2.21
C THR A 445 0.87 13.33 -2.30
N LEU A 446 1.54 12.39 -2.98
CA LEU A 446 2.98 12.41 -3.16
C LEU A 446 3.46 13.74 -3.79
N LYS A 447 2.76 14.24 -4.81
CA LYS A 447 3.07 15.54 -5.42
C LYS A 447 2.94 16.69 -4.44
N TYR A 448 1.83 16.72 -3.68
CA TYR A 448 1.63 17.76 -2.68
C TYR A 448 2.74 17.77 -1.62
N VAL A 449 3.12 16.59 -1.11
CA VAL A 449 4.19 16.46 -0.12
C VAL A 449 5.54 16.85 -0.73
N GLN A 450 5.83 16.43 -1.97
CA GLN A 450 7.03 16.87 -2.70
C GLN A 450 7.11 18.39 -2.78
N ASP A 451 6.01 19.07 -3.09
CA ASP A 451 6.00 20.53 -3.21
C ASP A 451 6.22 21.24 -1.85
N GLU A 452 5.78 20.63 -0.73
CA GLU A 452 5.97 21.22 0.61
C GLU A 452 7.36 20.93 1.22
N ILE A 453 7.92 19.72 1.07
CA ILE A 453 9.16 19.31 1.78
C ILE A 453 10.34 18.97 0.86
N GLY A 454 10.12 18.91 -0.45
CA GLY A 454 11.14 18.58 -1.44
C GLY A 454 11.35 17.09 -1.66
N ILE A 455 11.73 16.73 -2.89
CA ILE A 455 11.89 15.33 -3.33
C ILE A 455 12.99 14.58 -2.58
N ASP A 456 14.04 15.27 -2.11
CA ASP A 456 15.17 14.68 -1.40
C ASP A 456 14.81 14.20 0.02
N ARG A 457 13.58 14.48 0.47
CA ARG A 457 13.04 14.15 1.80
C ARG A 457 12.00 13.03 1.77
N ILE A 458 11.80 12.39 0.62
CA ILE A 458 10.79 11.33 0.43
C ILE A 458 11.47 10.01 0.10
N LEU A 459 11.08 8.94 0.78
CA LEU A 459 11.60 7.58 0.62
C LEU A 459 10.47 6.63 0.22
N PHE A 460 10.74 5.68 -0.66
CA PHE A 460 9.81 4.58 -0.92
C PHE A 460 9.72 3.62 0.27
N SER A 461 8.51 3.18 0.60
CA SER A 461 8.21 2.08 1.52
C SER A 461 6.88 1.44 1.18
N ILE A 462 6.66 0.21 1.65
CA ILE A 462 5.44 -0.55 1.41
C ILE A 462 4.57 -0.55 2.67
N ASP A 463 5.11 -0.90 3.83
CA ASP A 463 4.33 -1.33 5.02
C ASP A 463 3.88 -2.79 4.97
N TYR A 464 4.71 -3.68 4.40
CA TYR A 464 4.40 -5.10 4.39
C TYR A 464 4.63 -5.71 5.79
N PRO A 465 3.70 -6.52 6.34
CA PRO A 465 2.60 -7.21 5.64
C PRO A 465 1.20 -6.63 5.89
N TYR A 466 1.09 -5.39 6.39
CA TYR A 466 -0.20 -4.70 6.51
C TYR A 466 -0.71 -4.28 5.12
N GLU A 467 0.21 -3.82 4.29
CA GLU A 467 -0.01 -3.49 2.89
C GLU A 467 0.57 -4.55 1.95
N LYS A 468 0.22 -4.44 0.67
CA LYS A 468 0.63 -5.40 -0.37
C LYS A 468 1.71 -4.82 -1.25
N PHE A 469 2.67 -5.67 -1.64
CA PHE A 469 3.66 -5.36 -2.66
C PHE A 469 3.01 -4.90 -3.97
N GLU A 470 1.91 -5.55 -4.37
CA GLU A 470 1.14 -5.20 -5.56
C GLU A 470 0.67 -3.75 -5.51
N ASP A 471 0.06 -3.32 -4.40
CA ASP A 471 -0.49 -1.98 -4.26
C ASP A 471 0.61 -0.90 -4.31
N ALA A 472 1.72 -1.11 -3.58
CA ALA A 472 2.83 -0.15 -3.54
C ALA A 472 3.66 -0.12 -4.82
N CYS A 473 4.13 -1.29 -5.28
CA CYS A 473 5.10 -1.38 -6.37
C CYS A 473 4.45 -1.13 -7.72
N ASP A 474 3.20 -1.57 -7.93
CA ASP A 474 2.51 -1.29 -9.19
C ASP A 474 2.05 0.17 -9.26
N TRP A 475 1.63 0.76 -8.14
CA TRP A 475 1.42 2.21 -8.04
C TRP A 475 2.68 3.00 -8.43
N PHE A 476 3.85 2.63 -7.89
CA PHE A 476 5.09 3.34 -8.15
C PHE A 476 5.45 3.34 -9.64
N LYS A 477 5.23 2.21 -10.34
CA LYS A 477 5.41 2.14 -11.80
C LYS A 477 4.52 3.13 -12.56
N THR A 478 3.32 3.43 -12.04
CA THR A 478 2.42 4.43 -12.67
C THR A 478 2.88 5.87 -12.52
N LEU A 479 3.96 6.12 -11.77
CA LEU A 479 4.57 7.44 -11.65
C LEU A 479 5.48 7.78 -12.84
N ASP A 480 5.84 6.79 -13.67
CA ASP A 480 6.55 7.02 -14.92
C ASP A 480 5.76 7.98 -15.83
N GLY A 481 6.46 8.97 -16.39
CA GLY A 481 5.86 10.08 -17.14
C GLY A 481 5.09 11.12 -16.29
N LYS A 482 4.90 10.91 -14.98
CA LYS A 482 4.31 11.89 -14.05
C LYS A 482 5.35 12.60 -13.19
N PHE A 483 6.51 11.99 -13.04
CA PHE A 483 7.71 12.49 -12.36
C PHE A 483 8.91 12.33 -13.30
N SER A 484 9.97 13.10 -13.07
CA SER A 484 11.22 12.90 -13.81
C SER A 484 11.89 11.58 -13.41
N ALA A 485 12.72 11.01 -14.29
CA ALA A 485 13.47 9.80 -13.96
C ALA A 485 14.42 10.01 -12.75
N GLU A 486 14.95 11.23 -12.60
CA GLU A 486 15.78 11.63 -11.45
C GLU A 486 14.96 11.61 -10.15
N ASP A 487 13.76 12.22 -10.14
CA ASP A 487 12.90 12.23 -8.96
C ASP A 487 12.46 10.81 -8.56
N LEU A 488 12.17 9.96 -9.55
CA LEU A 488 11.84 8.56 -9.30
C LEU A 488 13.03 7.77 -8.73
N ALA A 489 14.25 8.03 -9.22
CA ALA A 489 15.45 7.41 -8.66
C ALA A 489 15.66 7.82 -7.20
N LYS A 490 15.48 9.11 -6.89
CA LYS A 490 15.52 9.65 -5.52
C LYS A 490 14.55 8.96 -4.58
N ILE A 491 13.27 8.89 -4.94
CA ILE A 491 12.26 8.24 -4.09
C ILE A 491 12.54 6.74 -3.96
N SER A 492 12.84 6.06 -5.07
CA SER A 492 12.97 4.59 -5.07
C SER A 492 14.19 4.08 -4.31
N HIS A 493 15.33 4.76 -4.38
CA HIS A 493 16.55 4.28 -3.73
C HIS A 493 17.62 5.34 -3.40
N GLU A 494 17.85 6.39 -4.20
CA GLU A 494 19.03 7.24 -3.98
C GLU A 494 18.96 8.00 -2.65
N ASN A 495 17.77 8.46 -2.25
CA ASN A 495 17.59 9.09 -0.94
C ASN A 495 17.87 8.10 0.19
N SER A 496 17.40 6.85 0.08
CA SER A 496 17.68 5.78 1.03
C SER A 496 19.17 5.45 1.07
N GLN A 497 19.84 5.31 -0.06
CA GLN A 497 21.29 5.05 -0.13
C GLN A 497 22.10 6.18 0.51
N LYS A 498 21.69 7.43 0.31
CA LYS A 498 22.31 8.60 0.94
C LYS A 498 22.06 8.65 2.45
N LEU A 499 20.86 8.31 2.88
CA LEU A 499 20.48 8.30 4.30
C LEU A 499 21.14 7.16 5.07
N PHE A 500 21.34 6.02 4.40
CA PHE A 500 21.91 4.78 4.93
C PHE A 500 23.17 4.38 4.16
N PRO A 501 24.30 5.08 4.33
CA PRO A 501 25.53 4.84 3.55
C PRO A 501 26.16 3.45 3.78
N HIS A 502 25.66 2.69 4.76
CA HIS A 502 26.11 1.34 5.11
C HIS A 502 25.15 0.24 4.63
N LEU A 503 24.13 0.56 3.82
CA LEU A 503 23.32 -0.46 3.16
C LEU A 503 24.23 -1.39 2.35
N ARG A 504 24.15 -2.70 2.65
CA ARG A 504 24.94 -3.72 1.98
C ARG A 504 24.35 -3.95 0.58
N SER A 505 25.00 -3.41 -0.45
CA SER A 505 24.69 -3.63 -1.87
C SER A 505 25.13 -5.00 -2.39
#